data_AF-A0A0V7ZGE3-F1
#
_entry.id   AF-A0A0V7ZGE3-F1
#
_cell.length_a   1.000
_cell.length_b   1.000
_cell.length_c   1.000
_cell.angle_alpha   90.00
_cell.angle_beta   90.00
_cell.angle_gamma   90.00
#
_symmetry.space_group_name_H-M   'P 1'
#
loop_
_entity.id
_entity.type
_entity.pdbx_description
1 polymer ?
#
loop_
_entity_poly.entity_id
_entity_poly.type
_entity_poly.pdbx_seq_one_letter_code
_entity_poly.pdbx_strand_id
1 'polypeptide(L)' 'MSEISFDTSNPAFHEGAWEVFLNSGCPPTLAYQAAQVIGRDNAYLKNLGRSKVDQEIIDKTLPYLQVKEI' A
#
# COMPACT_ATOMS: atom_id res chain seq x y z
N MET A 1 8.56 23.45 17.29
CA MET A 1 7.47 22.47 17.38
C MET A 1 7.78 21.38 16.37
N SER A 2 8.28 20.26 16.84
CA SER A 2 8.53 19.08 16.00
C SER A 2 7.17 18.51 15.60
N GLU A 3 6.83 18.61 14.32
CA GLU A 3 5.73 17.85 13.75
C GLU A 3 6.07 16.38 13.91
N ILE A 4 5.55 15.77 14.97
CA ILE A 4 5.53 14.31 15.10
C ILE A 4 4.60 13.87 13.99
N SER A 5 5.17 13.51 12.83
CA SER A 5 4.47 12.74 11.83
C SER A 5 4.11 11.41 12.52
N PHE A 6 2.91 11.35 13.10
CA PHE A 6 2.30 10.07 13.41
C PHE A 6 2.21 9.38 12.05
N ASP A 7 3.16 8.50 11.78
CA ASP A 7 2.99 7.51 10.75
C ASP A 7 1.78 6.69 11.21
N THR A 8 0.60 7.05 10.71
CA THR A 8 -0.64 6.34 11.01
C THR A 8 -0.70 5.00 10.30
N SER A 9 0.42 4.54 9.72
CA SER A 9 0.48 3.22 9.11
C SER A 9 0.45 2.12 10.17
N ASN A 10 -0.44 1.17 9.97
CA ASN A 10 -0.42 -0.08 10.70
C ASN A 10 0.75 -0.93 10.17
N PRO A 11 1.80 -1.18 10.97
CA PRO A 11 3.02 -1.84 10.51
C PRO A 11 2.76 -3.27 10.00
N ALA A 12 1.78 -3.98 10.58
CA ALA A 12 1.42 -5.32 10.13
C ALA A 12 0.79 -5.33 8.72
N PHE A 13 -0.02 -4.30 8.40
CA PHE A 13 -0.60 -4.15 7.07
C PHE A 13 0.45 -3.71 6.05
N HIS A 14 1.39 -2.86 6.45
CA HIS A 14 2.53 -2.48 5.61
C HIS A 14 3.40 -3.71 5.27
N GLU A 15 3.82 -4.47 6.27
CA GLU A 15 4.71 -5.63 6.08
C GLU A 15 4.05 -6.72 5.23
N GLY A 16 2.78 -7.07 5.52
CA GLY A 16 2.06 -8.05 4.71
C GLY A 16 1.86 -7.60 3.26
N ALA A 17 1.50 -6.33 3.04
CA ALA A 17 1.37 -5.79 1.69
C ALA A 17 2.71 -5.82 0.93
N TRP A 18 3.79 -5.42 1.60
CA TRP A 18 5.14 -5.43 1.06
C TRP A 18 5.53 -6.80 0.52
N GLU A 19 5.41 -7.83 1.36
CA GLU A 19 5.79 -9.20 1.00
C GLU A 19 4.97 -9.70 -0.18
N VAL A 20 3.65 -9.46 -0.19
CA VAL A 20 2.76 -9.85 -1.28
C VAL A 20 3.18 -9.19 -2.60
N PHE A 21 3.46 -7.88 -2.59
CA PHE A 21 3.90 -7.18 -3.79
C PHE A 21 5.24 -7.70 -4.31
N LEU A 22 6.22 -7.90 -3.44
CA LEU A 22 7.52 -8.44 -3.83
C LEU A 22 7.41 -9.85 -4.41
N ASN A 23 6.64 -10.73 -3.75
CA ASN A 23 6.42 -12.10 -4.20
C ASN A 23 5.67 -12.16 -5.54
N SER A 24 4.89 -11.12 -5.85
CA SER A 24 4.19 -10.97 -7.12
C SER A 24 5.06 -10.36 -8.23
N GLY A 25 6.35 -10.09 -7.96
CA GLY A 25 7.28 -9.51 -8.93
C GLY A 25 7.14 -7.99 -9.12
N CYS A 26 6.45 -7.31 -8.21
CA CYS A 26 6.35 -5.85 -8.24
C CYS A 26 7.73 -5.21 -7.96
N PRO A 27 8.13 -4.15 -8.68
CA PRO A 27 9.37 -3.42 -8.40
C PRO A 27 9.44 -2.96 -6.94
N PRO A 28 10.57 -3.13 -6.23
CA PRO A 28 10.67 -2.84 -4.79
C PRO A 28 10.24 -1.42 -4.39
N THR A 29 10.57 -0.41 -5.21
CA THR A 29 10.14 0.97 -4.96
C THR A 29 8.62 1.15 -5.05
N LEU A 30 8.00 0.48 -6.01
CA LEU A 30 6.55 0.54 -6.20
C LEU A 30 5.81 -0.27 -5.11
N ALA A 31 6.38 -1.41 -4.72
CA ALA A 31 5.93 -2.19 -3.56
C ALA A 31 5.98 -1.38 -2.26
N TYR A 32 7.06 -0.60 -2.02
CA TYR A 32 7.19 0.30 -0.86
C TYR A 32 6.10 1.36 -0.82
N GLN A 33 5.83 1.98 -1.96
CA GLN A 33 4.80 3.00 -2.06
C GLN A 33 3.41 2.40 -1.80
N ALA A 34 3.11 1.25 -2.38
CA ALA A 34 1.82 0.59 -2.20
C ALA A 34 1.62 0.06 -0.78
N ALA A 35 2.66 -0.50 -0.16
CA ALA A 35 2.63 -0.95 1.23
C ALA A 35 2.37 0.21 2.21
N GLN A 36 2.96 1.39 1.98
CA GLN A 36 2.64 2.59 2.77
C GLN A 36 1.21 3.10 2.56
N VAL A 37 0.67 2.98 1.34
CA VAL A 37 -0.75 3.30 1.10
C VAL A 37 -1.63 2.37 1.93
N ILE A 38 -1.44 1.06 1.80
CA ILE A 38 -2.24 0.05 2.50
C ILE A 38 -2.05 0.14 4.02
N GLY A 39 -0.82 0.37 4.48
CA GLY A 39 -0.53 0.57 5.89
C GLY A 39 -1.37 1.71 6.48
N ARG A 40 -1.60 2.79 5.72
CA ARG A 40 -2.40 3.96 6.15
C ARG A 40 -3.91 3.79 5.94
N ASP A 41 -4.38 2.67 5.39
CA ASP A 41 -5.80 2.47 5.14
C ASP A 41 -6.59 2.48 6.45
N ASN A 42 -7.66 3.26 6.46
CA ASN A 42 -8.57 3.37 7.59
C ASN A 42 -9.95 2.80 7.22
N ALA A 43 -10.25 1.61 7.74
CA ALA A 43 -11.50 0.89 7.49
C ALA A 43 -12.77 1.64 7.96
N TYR A 44 -12.63 2.66 8.83
CA TYR A 44 -13.76 3.48 9.29
C TYR A 44 -14.09 4.64 8.34
N LEU A 45 -13.27 4.88 7.31
CA LEU A 45 -13.53 5.89 6.29
C LEU A 45 -14.16 5.27 5.04
N LYS A 46 -15.09 6.00 4.41
CA LYS A 46 -15.79 5.54 3.19
C LYS A 46 -14.85 5.12 2.06
N ASN A 47 -13.71 5.78 1.91
CA ASN A 47 -12.74 5.51 0.83
C ASN A 47 -11.35 5.13 1.39
N LEU A 48 -11.29 4.36 2.49
CA LEU A 48 -10.06 3.94 3.18
C LEU A 48 -9.11 5.10 3.60
N GLY A 49 -9.51 6.36 3.40
CA GLY A 49 -8.64 7.52 3.57
C GLY A 49 -7.66 7.77 2.42
N ARG A 50 -7.79 7.05 1.29
CA ARG A 50 -6.87 7.16 0.16
C ARG A 50 -7.09 8.45 -0.63
N SER A 51 -5.99 9.11 -0.99
CA SER A 51 -5.96 10.21 -1.95
C SER A 51 -5.97 9.69 -3.40
N LYS A 52 -6.10 10.59 -4.38
CA LYS A 52 -5.97 10.24 -5.81
C LYS A 52 -4.58 9.65 -6.12
N VAL A 53 -3.53 10.18 -5.49
CA VAL A 53 -2.15 9.69 -5.68
C VAL A 53 -2.00 8.28 -5.11
N ASP A 54 -2.60 8.03 -3.94
CA ASP A 54 -2.61 6.69 -3.34
C ASP A 54 -3.33 5.69 -4.27
N GLN A 55 -4.44 6.10 -4.87
CA GLN A 55 -5.16 5.28 -5.84
C GLN A 55 -4.30 4.98 -7.09
N GLU A 56 -3.60 5.98 -7.64
CA GLU A 56 -2.69 5.77 -8.78
C GLU A 56 -1.54 4.81 -8.45
N ILE A 57 -1.00 4.85 -7.22
CA ILE A 57 0.03 3.91 -6.77
C ILE A 57 -0.55 2.49 -6.74
N ILE A 58 -1.72 2.31 -6.15
CA ILE A 58 -2.40 1.00 -6.10
C ILE A 58 -2.68 0.50 -7.51
N ASP A 59 -3.23 1.33 -8.40
CA ASP A 59 -3.57 0.95 -9.77
C ASP A 59 -2.33 0.49 -10.56
N LYS A 60 -1.16 1.11 -10.34
CA LYS A 60 0.11 0.69 -10.94
C LYS A 60 0.59 -0.67 -10.43
N THR A 61 0.17 -1.08 -9.23
CA THR A 61 0.57 -2.36 -8.61
C THR A 61 -0.36 -3.52 -8.96
N LEU A 62 -1.62 -3.24 -9.34
CA LEU A 62 -2.62 -4.25 -9.67
C LEU A 62 -2.14 -5.27 -10.72
N PRO A 63 -1.45 -4.90 -11.82
CA PRO A 63 -1.00 -5.87 -12.83
C PRO A 63 -0.05 -6.94 -12.27
N TYR A 64 0.72 -6.62 -11.23
CA TYR A 64 1.63 -7.57 -10.59
C TYR A 64 0.85 -8.53 -9.68
N LEU A 65 -0.17 -8.02 -8.98
CA LEU A 65 -1.04 -8.83 -8.11
C LEU A 65 -2.00 -9.76 -8.87
N GLN A 66 -2.26 -9.49 -10.15
CA GLN A 66 -3.08 -10.34 -11.03
C GLN A 66 -2.34 -11.63 -11.44
N VAL A 67 -1.56 -12.21 -10.52
CA VAL A 67 -0.97 -13.54 -10.71
C VAL A 67 -2.12 -14.48 -11.04
N LYS A 68 -2.14 -14.95 -12.30
CA LYS A 68 -3.12 -15.88 -12.85
C LYS A 68 -3.54 -16.89 -11.78
N GLU A 69 -4.85 -17.01 -11.57
CA GLU A 69 -5.39 -18.30 -11.15
C GLU A 69 -4.83 -19.36 -12.11
N ILE A 70 -3.96 -20.23 -11.62
CA ILE A 70 -3.50 -21.44 -12.32
C ILE A 70 -4.35 -22.59 -11.83
#